data_AF-A0A662VXS2-F1
#
_entry.id   AF-A0A662VXS2-F1
#
_cell.length_a   1.000
_cell.length_b   1.000
_cell.length_c   1.000
_cell.angle_alpha   90.00
_cell.angle_beta   90.00
_cell.angle_gamma   90.00
#
_symmetry.space_group_name_H-M   'P 1'
#
loop_
_entity.id
_entity.type
_entity.pdbx_description
1 polymer ?
#
loop_
_entity_poly.entity_id
_entity_poly.type
_entity_poly.pdbx_seq_one_letter_code
_entity_poly.pdbx_strand_id
1 'polypeptide(L)'
;MDVKKVALVIALTILIAGCVIQEKPKTETPTQKISQIKGFPVTITDFAGRNVTIEKPPERVIVLQSYWAEVMHCLGLDGKIVGVSTWIGKDVYLPENVRNRTDVGTVSKGLNWETIVSLNPDLIIVGWDWPKSKQEEAIKKAEELDIPVIALTSQSVEDNIKVVEILGKVFGEEDRAKELADWMQSKLDKVKDIASQIPEEKRKNILYISVPKGAGGMAYVYSKGTAKSYIPELVGAHNLAFDREFNTPYPKLDLEKIIAYWGNKTDVLIIQGYDREKLEKTVEEIKKDARWREIKAVKEGHVYGIFVGPEGFMSWGPRIIVGVYQIGNIIYPEYYPNWKLVADELLQFYGKEFSFYRTIKDSFGREVRIPKQDVKAVILTTDYEILTYTLDTYEHVVGVGKYHTTNPILKVLAEKGRIPKDLPNLGSLWSGVNLEELVKLKPDCVITWAYSEADIEKIKNIEERTGIPVIAIDVRNLDDFYNAIKLLGEVFNKEEKAEEVIEEIKKEINSTVSRTSKVSADERVKTFLMYGVKGEK
;
A
#
# COMPACT_ATOMS: atom_id res chain seq x y z
N MET A 1 -93.00 -23.18 3.68
CA MET A 1 -91.74 -22.45 3.36
C MET A 1 -91.79 -21.09 4.03
N ASP A 2 -92.17 -21.00 5.29
CA ASP A 2 -91.42 -21.30 6.53
C ASP A 2 -90.45 -20.17 6.92
N VAL A 3 -90.85 -19.08 7.61
CA VAL A 3 -91.42 -18.90 8.98
C VAL A 3 -90.27 -18.86 10.02
N LYS A 4 -90.05 -17.83 10.88
CA LYS A 4 -90.92 -17.29 11.96
C LYS A 4 -90.25 -16.08 12.69
N LYS A 5 -91.02 -14.99 12.87
CA LYS A 5 -91.25 -14.10 14.08
C LYS A 5 -90.05 -13.39 14.76
N VAL A 6 -90.14 -12.20 15.39
CA VAL A 6 -91.06 -11.62 16.40
C VAL A 6 -90.81 -10.08 16.45
N ALA A 7 -91.81 -9.19 16.34
CA ALA A 7 -92.37 -8.25 17.36
C ALA A 7 -91.34 -7.38 18.15
N LEU A 8 -91.51 -6.15 18.65
CA LEU A 8 -92.51 -5.06 18.77
C LEU A 8 -91.89 -4.09 19.84
N VAL A 9 -92.35 -2.83 19.92
CA VAL A 9 -92.32 -1.91 21.11
C VAL A 9 -91.22 -0.83 21.23
N ILE A 10 -91.57 0.39 20.79
CA ILE A 10 -91.70 1.69 21.51
C ILE A 10 -90.80 1.98 22.75
N ALA A 11 -90.05 3.10 22.70
CA ALA A 11 -89.90 4.13 23.76
C ALA A 11 -88.95 5.25 23.25
N LEU A 12 -89.44 6.40 22.78
CA LEU A 12 -89.67 7.65 23.53
C LEU A 12 -88.48 8.08 24.43
N THR A 13 -87.75 9.13 24.04
CA THR A 13 -87.35 10.33 24.84
C THR A 13 -86.17 11.05 24.16
N ILE A 14 -86.36 12.27 23.64
CA ILE A 14 -86.17 13.62 24.24
C ILE A 14 -85.02 14.33 23.51
N LEU A 15 -85.41 15.33 22.71
CA LEU A 15 -84.57 16.45 22.28
C LEU A 15 -84.34 17.38 23.49
N ILE A 16 -83.08 17.60 23.86
CA ILE A 16 -82.66 18.79 24.61
C ILE A 16 -81.46 19.40 23.88
N ALA A 17 -81.70 20.57 23.29
CA ALA A 17 -80.67 21.52 22.96
C ALA A 17 -80.07 22.08 24.26
N GLY A 18 -78.74 22.15 24.35
CA GLY A 18 -78.07 22.66 25.55
C GLY A 18 -76.65 23.16 25.27
N CYS A 19 -76.57 24.46 24.98
CA CYS A 19 -75.46 25.39 25.14
C CYS A 19 -74.02 24.99 24.76
N VAL A 20 -73.58 25.64 23.69
CA VAL A 20 -72.20 25.97 23.33
C VAL A 20 -71.49 26.68 24.49
N ILE A 21 -70.37 26.13 24.94
CA ILE A 21 -69.27 26.86 25.57
C ILE A 21 -68.04 26.60 24.69
N GLN A 22 -67.64 27.60 23.92
CA GLN A 22 -66.38 27.59 23.16
C GLN A 22 -65.22 27.77 24.15
N GLU A 23 -64.52 26.68 24.48
CA GLU A 23 -63.15 26.78 24.99
C GLU A 23 -62.22 27.15 23.84
N LYS A 24 -61.40 28.19 24.04
CA LYS A 24 -60.33 28.57 23.10
C LYS A 24 -59.35 27.40 22.95
N PRO A 25 -58.92 27.03 21.74
CA PRO A 25 -57.88 26.02 21.58
C PRO A 25 -56.59 26.51 22.22
N LYS A 26 -56.03 25.71 23.13
CA LYS A 26 -54.63 25.86 23.56
C LYS A 26 -53.76 25.66 22.32
N THR A 27 -52.98 26.69 21.99
CA THR A 27 -51.93 26.61 20.98
C THR A 27 -50.85 25.66 21.52
N GLU A 28 -50.92 24.39 21.11
CA GLU A 28 -49.78 23.48 21.22
C GLU A 28 -48.75 23.93 20.20
N THR A 29 -47.62 24.45 20.69
CA THR A 29 -46.42 24.65 19.89
C THR A 29 -46.06 23.30 19.26
N PRO A 30 -45.93 23.20 17.93
CA PRO A 30 -45.55 21.93 17.30
C PRO A 30 -44.09 21.66 17.67
N THR A 31 -43.88 20.78 18.64
CA THR A 31 -42.60 20.14 18.89
C THR A 31 -42.26 19.36 17.63
N GLN A 32 -41.40 19.93 16.78
CA GLN A 32 -40.83 19.21 15.64
C GLN A 32 -40.19 17.94 16.19
N LYS A 33 -40.81 16.80 15.91
CA LYS A 33 -40.13 15.50 16.01
C LYS A 33 -38.97 15.55 15.02
N ILE A 34 -37.77 15.82 15.52
CA ILE A 34 -36.53 15.56 14.80
C ILE A 34 -36.62 14.07 14.42
N SER A 35 -36.75 13.76 13.14
CA SER A 35 -36.66 12.38 12.70
C SER A 35 -35.27 11.89 13.11
N GLN A 36 -35.20 10.91 14.01
CA GLN A 36 -33.91 10.34 14.42
C GLN A 36 -33.18 9.87 13.16
N ILE A 37 -32.07 10.53 12.85
CA ILE A 37 -31.15 10.07 11.81
C ILE A 37 -30.60 8.75 12.32
N LYS A 38 -30.75 7.69 11.54
CA LYS A 38 -30.29 6.36 11.95
C LYS A 38 -28.80 6.42 12.34
N GLY A 39 -28.47 5.97 13.55
CA GLY A 39 -27.10 6.01 14.08
C GLY A 39 -26.75 7.27 14.90
N PHE A 40 -27.64 8.26 14.97
CA PHE A 40 -27.37 9.54 15.65
C PHE A 40 -28.47 9.91 16.68
N PRO A 41 -28.14 10.69 17.73
CA PRO A 41 -26.81 11.23 18.05
C PRO A 41 -25.81 10.14 18.45
N VAL A 42 -24.52 10.36 18.15
CA VAL A 42 -23.43 9.49 18.59
C VAL A 42 -22.57 10.22 19.60
N THR A 43 -22.24 9.55 20.70
CA THR A 43 -21.28 10.06 21.70
C THR A 43 -20.02 9.23 21.62
N ILE A 44 -18.89 9.90 21.38
CA ILE A 44 -17.56 9.30 21.38
C ILE A 44 -16.74 9.86 22.53
N THR A 45 -15.84 9.04 23.07
CA THR A 45 -14.77 9.52 23.95
C THR A 45 -13.55 9.76 23.09
N ASP A 46 -13.13 11.03 22.98
CA ASP A 46 -11.95 11.40 22.22
C ASP A 46 -10.65 11.09 23.00
N PHE A 47 -9.49 11.29 22.38
CA PHE A 47 -8.21 10.99 23.00
C PHE A 47 -7.74 12.04 24.02
N ALA A 48 -8.47 13.16 24.14
CA ALA A 48 -8.36 14.09 25.25
C ALA A 48 -9.18 13.65 26.48
N GLY A 49 -9.93 12.54 26.39
CA GLY A 49 -10.79 12.03 27.44
C GLY A 49 -12.13 12.76 27.54
N ARG A 50 -12.49 13.56 26.53
CA ARG A 50 -13.74 14.31 26.47
C ARG A 50 -14.82 13.44 25.84
N ASN A 51 -16.05 13.52 26.37
CA ASN A 51 -17.22 12.96 25.69
C ASN A 51 -17.76 14.02 24.73
N VAL A 52 -17.72 13.72 23.44
CA VAL A 52 -18.20 14.61 22.37
C VAL A 52 -19.42 13.98 21.75
N THR A 53 -20.55 14.70 21.77
CA THR A 53 -21.80 14.27 21.13
C THR A 53 -21.93 14.93 19.76
N ILE A 54 -22.12 14.11 18.74
CA ILE A 54 -22.35 14.52 17.36
C ILE A 54 -23.82 14.22 17.05
N GLU A 55 -24.60 15.26 16.79
CA GLU A 55 -26.06 15.17 16.62
C GLU A 55 -26.48 14.59 15.25
N LYS A 56 -25.62 14.74 14.25
CA LYS A 56 -25.82 14.28 12.86
C LYS A 56 -24.45 14.14 12.18
N PRO A 57 -24.32 13.35 11.09
CA PRO A 57 -23.09 13.29 10.32
C PRO A 57 -22.60 14.71 9.94
N PRO A 58 -21.35 15.06 10.25
CA PRO A 58 -20.80 16.35 9.85
C PRO A 58 -20.73 16.47 8.32
N GLU A 59 -20.98 17.67 7.78
CA GLU A 59 -20.96 17.96 6.34
C GLU A 59 -19.84 18.93 5.95
N ARG A 60 -19.26 19.65 6.90
CA ARG A 60 -18.26 20.70 6.67
C ARG A 60 -17.14 20.61 7.69
N VAL A 61 -16.11 19.87 7.35
CA VAL A 61 -15.05 19.47 8.28
C VAL A 61 -13.76 20.21 8.00
N ILE A 62 -13.12 20.69 9.08
CA ILE A 62 -11.71 21.10 9.06
C ILE A 62 -10.86 19.95 9.57
N VAL A 63 -9.86 19.53 8.80
CA VAL A 63 -8.95 18.45 9.18
C VAL A 63 -7.54 19.00 9.35
N LEU A 64 -6.95 18.82 10.53
CA LEU A 64 -5.67 19.47 10.87
C LEU A 64 -4.44 18.54 10.79
N GLN A 65 -4.63 17.26 10.52
CA GLN A 65 -3.57 16.24 10.41
C GLN A 65 -3.76 15.43 9.12
N SER A 66 -2.69 15.23 8.32
CA SER A 66 -2.77 14.53 7.03
C SER A 66 -3.29 13.10 7.16
N TYR A 67 -2.85 12.39 8.18
CA TYR A 67 -3.23 11.00 8.38
C TYR A 67 -4.72 10.82 8.76
N TRP A 68 -5.39 11.85 9.30
CA TRP A 68 -6.85 11.83 9.48
C TRP A 68 -7.61 12.17 8.21
N ALA A 69 -7.03 13.01 7.35
CA ALA A 69 -7.58 13.22 6.01
C ALA A 69 -7.46 11.96 5.16
N GLU A 70 -6.37 11.19 5.29
CA GLU A 70 -6.23 9.88 4.64
C GLU A 70 -7.29 8.88 5.11
N VAL A 71 -7.57 8.80 6.42
CA VAL A 71 -8.67 7.96 6.92
C VAL A 71 -10.00 8.41 6.31
N MET A 72 -10.30 9.71 6.34
CA MET A 72 -11.53 10.24 5.72
C MET A 72 -11.62 9.89 4.23
N HIS A 73 -10.50 9.96 3.50
CA HIS A 73 -10.42 9.57 2.10
C HIS A 73 -10.75 8.09 1.89
N CYS A 74 -10.15 7.19 2.69
CA CYS A 74 -10.46 5.75 2.65
C CYS A 74 -11.92 5.42 2.95
N LEU A 75 -12.61 6.30 3.69
CA LEU A 75 -14.03 6.21 4.01
C LEU A 75 -14.94 6.91 2.96
N GLY A 76 -14.38 7.51 1.90
CA GLY A 76 -15.14 8.21 0.87
C GLY A 76 -15.65 9.60 1.28
N LEU A 77 -15.03 10.23 2.27
CA LEU A 77 -15.50 11.47 2.91
C LEU A 77 -14.85 12.76 2.36
N ASP A 78 -14.12 12.69 1.24
CA ASP A 78 -13.40 13.83 0.63
C ASP A 78 -14.30 15.05 0.39
N GLY A 79 -15.57 14.82 0.05
CA GLY A 79 -16.57 15.85 -0.22
C GLY A 79 -16.90 16.72 1.00
N LYS A 80 -16.71 16.21 2.22
CA LYS A 80 -17.03 16.88 3.48
C LYS A 80 -15.90 17.79 3.98
N ILE A 81 -14.68 17.63 3.47
CA ILE A 81 -13.53 18.43 3.88
C ILE A 81 -13.60 19.81 3.23
N VAL A 82 -13.70 20.87 4.03
CA VAL A 82 -13.79 22.26 3.54
C VAL A 82 -12.52 23.08 3.82
N GLY A 83 -11.68 22.61 4.75
CA GLY A 83 -10.40 23.23 5.05
C GLY A 83 -9.42 22.22 5.66
N VAL A 84 -8.14 22.50 5.45
CA VAL A 84 -7.04 21.57 5.76
C VAL A 84 -5.85 22.30 6.36
N SER A 85 -4.98 21.60 7.08
CA SER A 85 -3.70 22.18 7.47
C SER A 85 -2.70 22.20 6.32
N THR A 86 -1.70 23.09 6.40
CA THR A 86 -0.65 23.27 5.37
C THR A 86 0.06 21.97 4.96
N TRP A 87 0.13 20.97 5.84
CA TRP A 87 0.82 19.71 5.55
C TRP A 87 0.01 18.77 4.65
N ILE A 88 -1.32 18.89 4.63
CA ILE A 88 -2.21 18.04 3.84
C ILE A 88 -2.01 18.27 2.34
N GLY A 89 -1.73 19.51 1.92
CA GLY A 89 -1.43 19.82 0.52
C GLY A 89 -0.20 19.10 -0.04
N LYS A 90 0.63 18.49 0.82
CA LYS A 90 1.84 17.73 0.44
C LYS A 90 1.65 16.22 0.50
N ASP A 91 0.50 15.73 0.91
CA ASP A 91 0.27 14.29 1.08
C ASP A 91 -0.11 13.64 -0.24
N VAL A 92 0.84 12.95 -0.86
CA VAL A 92 0.66 12.36 -2.20
C VAL A 92 -0.43 11.30 -2.26
N TYR A 93 -0.86 10.74 -1.12
CA TYR A 93 -1.93 9.74 -1.04
C TYR A 93 -3.33 10.36 -0.99
N LEU A 94 -3.43 11.69 -0.98
CA LEU A 94 -4.70 12.40 -1.05
C LEU A 94 -4.96 12.93 -2.46
N PRO A 95 -6.22 12.84 -2.92
CA PRO A 95 -6.59 13.35 -4.22
C PRO A 95 -6.45 14.88 -4.26
N GLU A 96 -6.25 15.41 -5.45
CA GLU A 96 -5.93 16.83 -5.65
C GLU A 96 -7.02 17.77 -5.09
N ASN A 97 -8.29 17.37 -5.17
CA ASN A 97 -9.41 18.13 -4.60
C ASN A 97 -9.33 18.27 -3.07
N VAL A 98 -8.74 17.32 -2.35
CA VAL A 98 -8.50 17.39 -0.90
C VAL A 98 -7.25 18.21 -0.61
N ARG A 99 -6.16 17.97 -1.35
CA ARG A 99 -4.89 18.71 -1.20
C ARG A 99 -5.03 20.21 -1.43
N ASN A 100 -5.93 20.61 -2.33
CA ASN A 100 -6.17 22.00 -2.71
C ASN A 100 -7.30 22.68 -1.91
N ARG A 101 -7.83 22.04 -0.85
CA ARG A 101 -8.77 22.71 0.06
C ARG A 101 -8.11 23.90 0.76
N THR A 102 -8.95 24.81 1.28
CA THR A 102 -8.49 26.04 1.94
C THR A 102 -7.52 25.72 3.09
N ASP A 103 -6.29 26.23 3.00
CA ASP A 103 -5.29 26.12 4.07
C ASP A 103 -5.67 27.04 5.24
N VAL A 104 -5.87 26.44 6.42
CA VAL A 104 -6.19 27.15 7.67
C VAL A 104 -4.99 27.32 8.60
N GLY A 105 -3.79 26.99 8.12
CA GLY A 105 -2.53 27.04 8.87
C GLY A 105 -2.22 25.73 9.58
N THR A 106 -1.40 25.82 10.64
CA THR A 106 -0.98 24.62 11.40
C THR A 106 -1.13 24.89 12.88
N VAL A 107 -1.54 23.88 13.64
CA VAL A 107 -1.70 24.00 15.10
C VAL A 107 -0.44 24.53 15.77
N SER A 108 0.74 24.10 15.31
CA SER A 108 2.03 24.52 15.89
C SER A 108 2.42 25.98 15.60
N LYS A 109 2.00 26.54 14.45
CA LYS A 109 2.30 27.95 14.07
C LYS A 109 1.13 28.91 14.31
N GLY A 110 -0.04 28.38 14.66
CA GLY A 110 -1.29 29.13 14.77
C GLY A 110 -2.23 28.84 13.60
N LEU A 111 -3.52 28.76 13.92
CA LEU A 111 -4.61 28.57 12.96
C LEU A 111 -5.22 29.93 12.59
N ASN A 112 -5.67 30.07 11.35
CA ASN A 112 -6.42 31.24 10.90
C ASN A 112 -7.91 31.05 11.23
N TRP A 113 -8.31 31.54 12.41
CA TRP A 113 -9.68 31.41 12.90
C TRP A 113 -10.71 32.19 12.08
N GLU A 114 -10.34 33.32 11.49
CA GLU A 114 -11.24 34.07 10.59
C GLU A 114 -11.56 33.23 9.35
N THR A 115 -10.54 32.62 8.74
CA THR A 115 -10.74 31.69 7.63
C THR A 115 -11.56 30.48 8.07
N ILE A 116 -11.25 29.87 9.22
CA ILE A 116 -12.02 28.72 9.74
C ILE A 116 -13.51 29.07 9.87
N VAL A 117 -13.85 30.18 10.53
CA VAL A 117 -15.25 30.61 10.70
C VAL A 117 -15.90 30.90 9.35
N SER A 118 -15.18 31.52 8.40
CA SER A 118 -15.72 31.81 7.06
C SER A 118 -16.10 30.54 6.27
N LEU A 119 -15.48 29.40 6.59
CA LEU A 119 -15.80 28.12 5.99
C LEU A 119 -17.04 27.47 6.60
N ASN A 120 -17.62 28.05 7.66
CA ASN A 120 -18.80 27.55 8.38
C ASN A 120 -18.71 26.03 8.68
N PRO A 121 -17.68 25.55 9.38
CA PRO A 121 -17.51 24.14 9.67
C PRO A 121 -18.47 23.68 10.78
N ASP A 122 -18.90 22.43 10.69
CA ASP A 122 -19.68 21.75 11.73
C ASP A 122 -18.86 20.72 12.51
N LEU A 123 -17.58 20.52 12.15
CA LEU A 123 -16.62 19.75 12.94
C LEU A 123 -15.17 20.19 12.65
N ILE A 124 -14.34 20.24 13.69
CA ILE A 124 -12.88 20.30 13.59
C ILE A 124 -12.27 19.00 14.09
N ILE A 125 -11.37 18.41 13.30
CA ILE A 125 -10.58 17.25 13.69
C ILE A 125 -9.15 17.70 13.96
N VAL A 126 -8.72 17.59 15.21
CA VAL A 126 -7.39 17.98 15.67
C VAL A 126 -6.59 16.78 16.15
N GLY A 127 -5.27 16.81 15.95
CA GLY A 127 -4.37 15.84 16.55
C GLY A 127 -4.22 16.06 18.06
N TRP A 128 -3.89 15.01 18.81
CA TRP A 128 -3.70 15.02 20.26
C TRP A 128 -2.34 14.44 20.67
N ASP A 129 -1.28 14.93 20.02
CA ASP A 129 0.08 14.45 20.19
C ASP A 129 0.90 15.39 21.10
N TRP A 130 2.00 14.87 21.69
CA TRP A 130 2.87 15.68 22.54
C TRP A 130 3.80 16.60 21.71
N PRO A 131 4.01 17.86 22.13
CA PRO A 131 3.38 18.57 23.26
C PRO A 131 1.94 19.00 22.92
N LYS A 132 1.05 19.00 23.93
CA LYS A 132 -0.42 19.17 23.79
C LYS A 132 -0.94 20.62 23.90
N SER A 133 -0.11 21.56 24.35
CA SER A 133 -0.57 22.92 24.70
C SER A 133 -1.19 23.68 23.53
N LYS A 134 -0.69 23.50 22.30
CA LYS A 134 -1.25 24.15 21.11
C LYS A 134 -2.57 23.54 20.64
N GLN A 135 -2.74 22.25 20.86
CA GLN A 135 -3.94 21.50 20.59
C GLN A 135 -5.03 21.91 21.59
N GLU A 136 -4.67 22.08 22.86
CA GLU A 136 -5.55 22.63 23.91
C GLU A 136 -6.00 24.06 23.59
N GLU A 137 -5.08 24.95 23.18
CA GLU A 137 -5.43 26.30 22.70
C GLU A 137 -6.43 26.23 21.52
N ALA A 138 -6.21 25.33 20.57
CA ALA A 138 -7.08 25.19 19.41
C ALA A 138 -8.46 24.65 19.78
N ILE A 139 -8.53 23.64 20.66
CA ILE A 139 -9.77 23.09 21.18
C ILE A 139 -10.59 24.16 21.90
N LYS A 140 -9.96 24.89 22.84
CA LYS A 140 -10.62 25.95 23.59
C LYS A 140 -11.19 27.02 22.64
N LYS A 141 -10.44 27.38 21.61
CA LYS A 141 -10.90 28.40 20.66
C LYS A 141 -12.04 27.92 19.77
N ALA A 142 -12.06 26.64 19.39
CA ALA A 142 -13.20 26.05 18.70
C ALA A 142 -14.47 26.05 19.58
N GLU A 143 -14.32 25.69 20.85
CA GLU A 143 -15.40 25.71 21.84
C GLU A 143 -15.94 27.14 22.08
N GLU A 144 -15.08 28.17 22.17
CA GLU A 144 -15.49 29.58 22.25
C GLU A 144 -16.30 30.07 21.03
N LEU A 145 -16.17 29.38 19.89
CA LEU A 145 -16.85 29.70 18.64
C LEU A 145 -18.04 28.77 18.37
N ASP A 146 -18.42 27.93 19.34
CA ASP A 146 -19.48 26.93 19.24
C ASP A 146 -19.28 25.94 18.08
N ILE A 147 -18.02 25.63 17.73
CA ILE A 147 -17.66 24.65 16.70
C ILE A 147 -17.27 23.33 17.38
N PRO A 148 -17.98 22.21 17.12
CA PRO A 148 -17.61 20.90 17.64
C PRO A 148 -16.17 20.51 17.25
N VAL A 149 -15.42 19.91 18.19
CA VAL A 149 -14.03 19.51 17.97
C VAL A 149 -13.74 18.13 18.56
N ILE A 150 -13.15 17.24 17.77
CA ILE A 150 -12.66 15.93 18.24
C ILE A 150 -11.13 15.91 18.23
N ALA A 151 -10.54 15.41 19.33
CA ALA A 151 -9.10 15.26 19.48
C ALA A 151 -8.70 13.79 19.29
N LEU A 152 -7.88 13.51 18.29
CA LEU A 152 -7.48 12.14 17.89
C LEU A 152 -5.96 11.96 17.97
N THR A 153 -5.48 10.75 18.31
CA THR A 153 -4.03 10.46 18.37
C THR A 153 -3.69 9.14 17.67
N SER A 154 -2.39 8.91 17.46
CA SER A 154 -1.84 7.77 16.72
C SER A 154 -0.61 7.18 17.43
N GLN A 155 -0.58 7.17 18.77
CA GLN A 155 0.59 6.76 19.56
C GLN A 155 0.83 5.25 19.65
N SER A 156 -0.03 4.46 19.03
CA SER A 156 0.11 3.01 18.83
C SER A 156 -0.55 2.61 17.52
N VAL A 157 -0.26 1.40 17.03
CA VAL A 157 -0.96 0.86 15.87
C VAL A 157 -2.45 0.70 16.19
N GLU A 158 -2.75 0.25 17.40
CA GLU A 158 -4.10 0.09 17.95
C GLU A 158 -4.86 1.43 18.01
N ASP A 159 -4.21 2.54 18.36
CA ASP A 159 -4.84 3.87 18.33
C ASP A 159 -5.30 4.23 16.92
N ASN A 160 -4.50 3.90 15.90
CA ASN A 160 -4.86 4.19 14.51
C ASN A 160 -6.11 3.39 14.09
N ILE A 161 -6.21 2.12 14.49
CA ILE A 161 -7.40 1.28 14.26
C ILE A 161 -8.63 1.91 14.93
N LYS A 162 -8.49 2.30 16.21
CA LYS A 162 -9.56 2.94 16.97
C LYS A 162 -10.01 4.27 16.35
N VAL A 163 -9.10 5.04 15.77
CA VAL A 163 -9.45 6.28 15.08
C VAL A 163 -10.26 6.01 13.82
N VAL A 164 -9.94 4.97 13.05
CA VAL A 164 -10.77 4.55 11.90
C VAL A 164 -12.20 4.24 12.36
N GLU A 165 -12.36 3.49 13.45
CA GLU A 165 -13.69 3.18 14.01
C GLU A 165 -14.43 4.42 14.51
N ILE A 166 -13.74 5.35 15.18
CA ILE A 166 -14.33 6.61 15.65
C ILE A 166 -14.83 7.44 14.47
N LEU A 167 -14.02 7.59 13.43
CA LEU A 167 -14.40 8.36 12.24
C LEU A 167 -15.55 7.68 11.50
N GLY A 168 -15.56 6.35 11.37
CA GLY A 168 -16.72 5.61 10.85
C GLY A 168 -18.02 5.96 11.58
N LYS A 169 -18.00 5.91 12.92
CA LYS A 169 -19.17 6.26 13.75
C LYS A 169 -19.58 7.73 13.63
N VAL A 170 -18.61 8.66 13.65
CA VAL A 170 -18.87 10.10 13.56
C VAL A 170 -19.53 10.48 12.23
N PHE A 171 -19.17 9.80 11.15
CA PHE A 171 -19.68 10.09 9.81
C PHE A 171 -20.80 9.16 9.33
N GLY A 172 -21.15 8.12 10.08
CA GLY A 172 -22.15 7.12 9.68
C GLY A 172 -21.67 6.15 8.60
N GLU A 173 -20.35 5.95 8.49
CA GLU A 173 -19.67 5.06 7.53
C GLU A 173 -19.06 3.85 8.25
N GLU A 174 -19.80 3.24 9.19
CA GLU A 174 -19.27 2.16 10.02
C GLU A 174 -18.88 0.92 9.23
N ASP A 175 -19.59 0.58 8.15
CA ASP A 175 -19.29 -0.60 7.34
C ASP A 175 -17.92 -0.45 6.66
N ARG A 176 -17.68 0.69 6.00
CA ARG A 176 -16.40 0.97 5.34
C ARG A 176 -15.26 1.13 6.35
N ALA A 177 -15.52 1.76 7.49
CA ALA A 177 -14.55 1.85 8.57
C ALA A 177 -14.20 0.48 9.15
N LYS A 178 -15.20 -0.39 9.29
CA LYS A 178 -15.01 -1.76 9.77
C LYS A 178 -14.15 -2.56 8.81
N GLU A 179 -14.35 -2.46 7.50
CA GLU A 179 -13.49 -3.13 6.50
C GLU A 179 -12.01 -2.74 6.67
N LEU A 180 -11.72 -1.44 6.80
CA LEU A 180 -10.36 -0.94 6.98
C LEU A 180 -9.79 -1.34 8.35
N ALA A 181 -10.57 -1.20 9.42
CA ALA A 181 -10.15 -1.55 10.78
C ALA A 181 -9.87 -3.05 10.92
N ASP A 182 -10.75 -3.91 10.39
CA ASP A 182 -10.57 -5.36 10.37
C ASP A 182 -9.32 -5.74 9.56
N TRP A 183 -9.09 -5.10 8.41
CA TRP A 183 -7.87 -5.30 7.63
C TRP A 183 -6.63 -4.92 8.46
N MET A 184 -6.59 -3.73 9.05
CA MET A 184 -5.47 -3.29 9.87
C MET A 184 -5.22 -4.23 11.06
N GLN A 185 -6.28 -4.65 11.75
CA GLN A 185 -6.22 -5.57 12.88
C GLN A 185 -5.68 -6.94 12.44
N SER A 186 -6.17 -7.49 11.33
CA SER A 186 -5.70 -8.79 10.80
C SER A 186 -4.20 -8.78 10.48
N LYS A 187 -3.69 -7.65 9.94
CA LYS A 187 -2.27 -7.48 9.66
C LYS A 187 -1.44 -7.34 10.92
N LEU A 188 -1.94 -6.60 11.92
CA LEU A 188 -1.29 -6.49 13.22
C LEU A 188 -1.22 -7.84 13.95
N ASP A 189 -2.30 -8.62 13.93
CA ASP A 189 -2.33 -9.96 14.52
C ASP A 189 -1.34 -10.88 13.82
N LYS A 190 -1.28 -10.81 12.48
CA LYS A 190 -0.30 -11.57 11.71
C LYS A 190 1.14 -11.19 12.04
N VAL A 191 1.45 -9.92 12.30
CA VAL A 191 2.76 -9.50 12.79
C VAL A 191 3.07 -10.13 14.15
N LYS A 192 2.11 -10.09 15.09
CA LYS A 192 2.27 -10.68 16.43
C LYS A 192 2.50 -12.20 16.32
N ASP A 193 1.78 -12.89 15.44
CA ASP A 193 1.98 -14.31 15.15
C ASP A 193 3.40 -14.59 14.61
N ILE A 194 3.84 -13.83 13.60
CA ILE A 194 5.18 -13.98 13.02
C ILE A 194 6.24 -13.76 14.11
N ALA A 195 6.11 -12.68 14.88
CA ALA A 195 7.03 -12.35 15.97
C ALA A 195 7.12 -13.47 17.03
N SER A 196 6.00 -14.13 17.33
CA SER A 196 5.96 -15.27 18.28
C SER A 196 6.74 -16.51 17.80
N GLN A 197 6.89 -16.67 16.49
CA GLN A 197 7.61 -17.79 15.87
C GLN A 197 9.12 -17.55 15.79
N ILE A 198 9.59 -16.36 16.11
CA ILE A 198 11.01 -16.01 16.13
C ILE A 198 11.61 -16.52 17.44
N PRO A 199 12.53 -17.51 17.40
CA PRO A 199 13.18 -18.03 18.58
C PRO A 199 13.96 -16.94 19.33
N GLU A 200 14.03 -17.04 20.66
CA GLU A 200 14.67 -16.03 21.51
C GLU A 200 16.14 -15.78 21.11
N GLU A 201 16.88 -16.84 20.75
CA GLU A 201 18.26 -16.76 20.31
C GLU A 201 18.47 -16.08 18.96
N LYS A 202 17.39 -15.96 18.16
CA LYS A 202 17.42 -15.23 16.89
C LYS A 202 16.99 -13.77 17.02
N ARG A 203 16.45 -13.36 18.18
CA ARG A 203 15.96 -12.00 18.38
C ARG A 203 17.11 -11.00 18.26
N LYS A 204 16.89 -9.97 17.45
CA LYS A 204 17.88 -8.93 17.15
C LYS A 204 17.69 -7.72 18.06
N ASN A 205 18.81 -7.16 18.49
CA ASN A 205 18.87 -5.87 19.15
C ASN A 205 18.99 -4.76 18.10
N ILE A 206 18.07 -3.81 18.15
CA ILE A 206 17.93 -2.73 17.17
C ILE A 206 18.28 -1.42 17.84
N LEU A 207 19.02 -0.59 17.13
CA LEU A 207 19.12 0.84 17.45
C LEU A 207 18.40 1.64 16.36
N TYR A 208 17.34 2.36 16.74
CA TYR A 208 16.57 3.19 15.82
C TYR A 208 16.84 4.67 16.07
N ILE A 209 17.41 5.35 15.07
CA ILE A 209 17.85 6.75 15.17
C ILE A 209 17.47 7.56 13.94
N SER A 210 17.60 8.89 14.04
CA SER A 210 17.69 9.78 12.88
C SER A 210 18.91 10.69 13.01
N VAL A 211 19.60 10.95 11.90
CA VAL A 211 20.85 11.73 11.89
C VAL A 211 20.75 12.88 10.89
N PRO A 212 19.99 13.95 11.22
CA PRO A 212 19.58 14.96 10.23
C PRO A 212 20.74 15.79 9.65
N LYS A 213 21.93 15.76 10.27
CA LYS A 213 23.13 16.45 9.80
C LYS A 213 24.19 15.50 9.21
N GLY A 214 23.81 14.28 8.81
CA GLY A 214 24.72 13.29 8.23
C GLY A 214 25.58 12.58 9.27
N ALA A 215 26.48 11.69 8.84
CA ALA A 215 27.21 10.77 9.73
C ALA A 215 28.06 11.46 10.84
N GLY A 216 28.48 12.71 10.63
CA GLY A 216 29.21 13.51 11.64
C GLY A 216 28.30 14.30 12.59
N GLY A 217 26.98 14.25 12.41
CA GLY A 217 26.00 14.99 13.18
C GLY A 217 25.57 14.29 14.47
N MET A 218 24.86 15.06 15.31
CA MET A 218 24.11 14.50 16.44
C MET A 218 22.95 13.63 15.95
N ALA A 219 22.73 12.52 16.62
CA ALA A 219 21.62 11.61 16.37
C ALA A 219 20.49 11.82 17.38
N TYR A 220 19.26 11.70 16.90
CA TYR A 220 18.07 11.59 17.75
C TYR A 220 17.71 10.11 17.85
N VAL A 221 17.78 9.55 19.06
CA VAL A 221 17.44 8.15 19.32
C VAL A 221 15.95 8.03 19.62
N TYR A 222 15.28 7.00 19.12
CA TYR A 222 13.86 6.78 19.37
C TYR A 222 13.69 5.88 20.62
N SER A 223 13.50 6.50 21.79
CA SER A 223 13.32 5.81 23.07
C SER A 223 11.84 5.69 23.48
N LYS A 224 11.57 5.09 24.66
CA LYS A 224 10.22 4.85 25.19
C LYS A 224 9.33 6.10 25.09
N GLY A 225 8.04 5.88 24.86
CA GLY A 225 7.04 6.96 24.77
C GLY A 225 6.73 7.45 23.35
N THR A 226 7.14 6.72 22.31
CA THR A 226 6.73 7.00 20.91
C THR A 226 6.31 5.70 20.23
N ALA A 227 5.23 5.67 19.44
CA ALA A 227 4.86 4.42 18.77
C ALA A 227 5.96 3.90 17.84
N LYS A 228 6.71 4.79 17.15
CA LYS A 228 7.78 4.37 16.23
C LYS A 228 8.87 3.61 16.95
N SER A 229 9.16 3.97 18.20
CA SER A 229 10.14 3.27 19.03
C SER A 229 9.67 1.88 19.48
N TYR A 230 8.36 1.62 19.50
CA TYR A 230 7.79 0.32 19.86
C TYR A 230 7.67 -0.65 18.67
N ILE A 231 7.77 -0.18 17.43
CA ILE A 231 7.67 -1.06 16.25
C ILE A 231 8.70 -2.19 16.25
N PRO A 232 9.98 -1.98 16.62
CA PRO A 232 10.93 -3.08 16.79
C PRO A 232 10.43 -4.17 17.75
N GLU A 233 9.81 -3.80 18.88
CA GLU A 233 9.23 -4.75 19.83
C GLU A 233 8.09 -5.57 19.20
N LEU A 234 7.21 -4.88 18.45
CA LEU A 234 6.06 -5.52 17.79
C LEU A 234 6.51 -6.59 16.79
N VAL A 235 7.64 -6.40 16.11
CA VAL A 235 8.11 -7.34 15.10
C VAL A 235 8.98 -8.48 15.65
N GLY A 236 9.13 -8.57 16.98
CA GLY A 236 9.92 -9.60 17.65
C GLY A 236 11.40 -9.27 17.78
N ALA A 237 11.77 -7.99 17.78
CA ALA A 237 13.11 -7.50 18.05
C ALA A 237 13.14 -6.67 19.35
N HIS A 238 14.31 -6.30 19.84
CA HIS A 238 14.45 -5.47 21.04
C HIS A 238 15.05 -4.11 20.69
N ASN A 239 14.37 -3.01 21.01
CA ASN A 239 14.89 -1.66 20.84
C ASN A 239 15.82 -1.33 22.01
N LEU A 240 17.14 -1.28 21.74
CA LEU A 240 18.17 -1.01 22.73
C LEU A 240 18.00 0.32 23.48
N ALA A 241 17.30 1.29 22.88
CA ALA A 241 16.99 2.55 23.54
C ALA A 241 16.10 2.37 24.77
N PHE A 242 15.42 1.22 24.93
CA PHE A 242 14.53 0.91 26.06
C PHE A 242 15.30 0.42 27.29
N ASP A 243 16.58 0.06 27.15
CA ASP A 243 17.46 -0.31 28.26
C ASP A 243 17.85 0.89 29.13
N ARG A 244 17.47 2.11 28.73
CA ARG A 244 17.84 3.34 29.39
C ARG A 244 16.65 4.27 29.53
N GLU A 245 16.63 5.00 30.64
CA GLU A 245 15.63 6.03 30.90
C GLU A 245 16.14 7.39 30.40
N PHE A 246 15.25 8.11 29.72
CA PHE A 246 15.51 9.45 29.18
C PHE A 246 14.36 10.38 29.55
N ASN A 247 14.67 11.65 29.78
CA ASN A 247 13.66 12.67 30.09
C ASN A 247 12.87 13.15 28.86
N THR A 248 13.16 12.59 27.69
CA THR A 248 12.49 12.90 26.43
C THR A 248 12.42 11.64 25.58
N PRO A 249 11.39 11.45 24.74
CA PRO A 249 11.33 10.31 23.83
C PRO A 249 12.33 10.34 22.67
N TYR A 250 12.98 11.49 22.44
CA TYR A 250 13.95 11.70 21.36
C TYR A 250 15.30 12.24 21.87
N PRO A 251 16.02 11.52 22.77
CA PRO A 251 17.28 12.01 23.31
C PRO A 251 18.29 12.24 22.18
N LYS A 252 18.94 13.41 22.23
CA LYS A 252 19.94 13.83 21.26
C LYS A 252 21.34 13.46 21.77
N LEU A 253 22.01 12.56 21.06
CA LEU A 253 23.31 12.00 21.45
C LEU A 253 24.34 12.16 20.33
N ASP A 254 25.61 12.29 20.73
CA ASP A 254 26.75 12.17 19.83
C ASP A 254 27.10 10.68 19.59
N LEU A 255 28.00 10.44 18.62
CA LEU A 255 28.43 9.10 18.25
C LEU A 255 29.16 8.38 19.39
N GLU A 256 29.98 9.08 20.17
CA GLU A 256 30.73 8.50 21.28
C GLU A 256 29.79 7.89 22.34
N LYS A 257 28.74 8.62 22.71
CA LYS A 257 27.71 8.10 23.64
C LYS A 257 26.95 6.92 23.04
N ILE A 258 26.61 6.97 21.75
CA ILE A 258 25.94 5.84 21.08
C ILE A 258 26.80 4.58 21.12
N ILE A 259 28.09 4.70 20.79
CA ILE A 259 29.04 3.59 20.86
C ILE A 259 29.15 3.08 22.29
N ALA A 260 29.35 3.97 23.26
CA ALA A 260 29.49 3.59 24.67
C ALA A 260 28.24 2.89 25.23
N TYR A 261 27.04 3.27 24.78
CA TYR A 261 25.80 2.72 25.32
C TYR A 261 25.40 1.41 24.63
N TRP A 262 25.58 1.30 23.32
CA TRP A 262 24.95 0.26 22.51
C TRP A 262 25.83 -0.32 21.40
N GLY A 263 27.05 0.17 21.21
CA GLY A 263 27.90 -0.16 20.06
C GLY A 263 28.06 -1.66 19.84
N ASN A 264 28.49 -2.39 20.87
CA ASN A 264 28.70 -3.85 20.78
C ASN A 264 27.41 -4.69 20.82
N LYS A 265 26.27 -4.09 21.19
CA LYS A 265 24.97 -4.78 21.30
C LYS A 265 24.10 -4.63 20.06
N THR A 266 24.35 -3.63 19.22
CA THR A 266 23.47 -3.29 18.10
C THR A 266 23.64 -4.29 16.96
N ASP A 267 22.68 -5.18 16.76
CA ASP A 267 22.67 -6.15 15.65
C ASP A 267 22.23 -5.50 14.33
N VAL A 268 21.28 -4.56 14.40
CA VAL A 268 20.78 -3.80 13.25
C VAL A 268 20.66 -2.32 13.61
N LEU A 269 21.16 -1.45 12.74
CA LEU A 269 21.04 0.00 12.86
C LEU A 269 20.05 0.53 11.83
N ILE A 270 18.96 1.13 12.29
CA ILE A 270 17.93 1.73 11.44
C ILE A 270 18.04 3.25 11.51
N ILE A 271 18.18 3.88 10.35
CA ILE A 271 18.26 5.33 10.19
C ILE A 271 16.96 5.84 9.56
N GLN A 272 16.20 6.66 10.27
CA GLN A 272 15.03 7.35 9.73
C GLN A 272 15.42 8.65 9.02
N GLY A 273 14.80 8.91 7.86
CA GLY A 273 14.96 10.16 7.10
C GLY A 273 13.71 10.59 6.34
N TYR A 274 13.52 11.90 6.20
CA TYR A 274 12.37 12.52 5.51
C TYR A 274 12.65 12.88 4.06
N ASP A 275 13.92 12.83 3.66
CA ASP A 275 14.41 13.10 2.32
C ASP A 275 15.17 11.86 1.86
N ARG A 276 14.79 11.30 0.72
CA ARG A 276 15.26 9.99 0.25
C ARG A 276 16.74 10.04 -0.13
N GLU A 277 17.14 11.00 -0.95
CA GLU A 277 18.52 11.16 -1.40
C GLU A 277 19.45 11.40 -0.20
N LYS A 278 19.05 12.29 0.72
CA LYS A 278 19.83 12.58 1.92
C LYS A 278 19.91 11.38 2.86
N LEU A 279 18.83 10.60 2.98
CA LEU A 279 18.81 9.38 3.79
C LEU A 279 19.78 8.35 3.22
N GLU A 280 19.70 8.07 1.92
CA GLU A 280 20.58 7.13 1.21
C GLU A 280 22.05 7.54 1.37
N LYS A 281 22.35 8.82 1.10
CA LYS A 281 23.68 9.39 1.33
C LYS A 281 24.15 9.23 2.77
N THR A 282 23.29 9.52 3.76
CA THR A 282 23.66 9.40 5.18
C THR A 282 23.96 7.94 5.56
N VAL A 283 23.17 6.98 5.07
CA VAL A 283 23.41 5.56 5.31
C VAL A 283 24.74 5.12 4.69
N GLU A 284 25.04 5.57 3.48
CA GLU A 284 26.34 5.29 2.85
C GLU A 284 27.52 5.90 3.61
N GLU A 285 27.40 7.15 4.05
CA GLU A 285 28.42 7.81 4.86
C GLU A 285 28.67 7.03 6.15
N ILE A 286 27.63 6.62 6.87
CA ILE A 286 27.73 5.81 8.10
C ILE A 286 28.44 4.47 7.82
N LYS A 287 28.12 3.78 6.71
CA LYS A 287 28.77 2.52 6.34
C LYS A 287 30.27 2.69 6.04
N LYS A 288 30.67 3.85 5.52
CA LYS A 288 32.06 4.16 5.11
C LYS A 288 32.90 4.75 6.25
N ASP A 289 32.29 5.40 7.24
CA ASP A 289 32.97 6.10 8.32
C ASP A 289 33.60 5.12 9.34
N ALA A 290 34.91 5.22 9.51
CA ALA A 290 35.67 4.35 10.42
C ALA A 290 35.22 4.47 11.88
N ARG A 291 34.71 5.63 12.32
CA ARG A 291 34.24 5.84 13.69
C ARG A 291 32.98 5.06 13.99
N TRP A 292 32.09 4.93 13.00
CA TRP A 292 30.83 4.19 13.13
C TRP A 292 31.04 2.68 13.17
N ARG A 293 32.18 2.16 12.69
CA ARG A 293 32.51 0.72 12.71
C ARG A 293 32.72 0.12 14.10
N GLU A 294 32.78 0.94 15.14
CA GLU A 294 32.71 0.49 16.54
C GLU A 294 31.30 -0.03 16.91
N ILE A 295 30.28 0.29 16.10
CA ILE A 295 28.94 -0.27 16.23
C ILE A 295 28.89 -1.59 15.45
N LYS A 296 28.50 -2.67 16.13
CA LYS A 296 28.43 -4.04 15.59
C LYS A 296 27.67 -4.09 14.25
N ALA A 297 26.46 -3.52 14.20
CA ALA A 297 25.65 -3.45 12.99
C ALA A 297 26.38 -2.78 11.80
N VAL A 298 27.16 -1.73 12.05
CA VAL A 298 27.90 -1.03 10.98
C VAL A 298 29.07 -1.90 10.50
N LYS A 299 29.79 -2.52 11.43
CA LYS A 299 30.89 -3.45 11.13
C LYS A 299 30.42 -4.66 10.31
N GLU A 300 29.23 -5.17 10.59
CA GLU A 300 28.61 -6.32 9.91
C GLU A 300 27.81 -5.91 8.66
N GLY A 301 27.65 -4.62 8.39
CA GLY A 301 26.93 -4.10 7.21
C GLY A 301 25.40 -4.03 7.35
N HIS A 302 24.86 -4.29 8.54
CA HIS A 302 23.43 -4.24 8.87
C HIS A 302 22.95 -2.82 9.19
N VAL A 303 23.16 -1.88 8.27
CA VAL A 303 22.70 -0.49 8.36
C VAL A 303 21.67 -0.21 7.28
N TYR A 304 20.48 0.19 7.68
CA TYR A 304 19.34 0.37 6.79
C TYR A 304 18.68 1.74 6.98
N GLY A 305 18.26 2.35 5.87
CA GLY A 305 17.47 3.57 5.90
C GLY A 305 15.98 3.27 5.86
N ILE A 306 15.18 4.02 6.61
CA ILE A 306 13.72 4.04 6.48
C ILE A 306 13.21 5.44 6.15
N PHE A 307 12.51 5.53 5.03
CA PHE A 307 11.95 6.78 4.55
C PHE A 307 10.58 7.03 5.20
N VAL A 308 10.45 8.21 5.81
CA VAL A 308 9.24 8.67 6.54
C VAL A 308 8.68 9.97 5.97
N GLY A 309 9.11 10.36 4.76
CA GLY A 309 8.56 11.52 4.08
C GLY A 309 7.13 11.28 3.59
N PRO A 310 6.56 12.21 2.79
CA PRO A 310 5.17 12.14 2.35
C PRO A 310 4.77 10.80 1.70
N GLU A 311 5.66 10.22 0.89
CA GLU A 311 5.45 8.93 0.21
C GLU A 311 5.83 7.69 1.07
N GLY A 312 6.28 7.90 2.31
CA GLY A 312 6.76 6.81 3.18
C GLY A 312 5.62 6.12 3.91
N PHE A 313 5.71 4.81 4.15
CA PHE A 313 4.66 4.08 4.91
C PHE A 313 4.83 4.18 6.42
N MET A 314 6.01 4.61 6.88
CA MET A 314 6.30 4.85 8.30
C MET A 314 5.72 6.21 8.76
N SER A 315 4.45 6.44 8.42
CA SER A 315 3.61 7.58 8.78
C SER A 315 2.51 7.12 9.72
N TRP A 316 1.95 8.05 10.48
CA TRP A 316 0.75 7.80 11.28
C TRP A 316 -0.47 7.61 10.35
N GLY A 317 -1.56 7.05 10.88
CA GLY A 317 -2.73 6.63 10.10
C GLY A 317 -2.62 5.19 9.58
N PRO A 318 -3.45 4.81 8.59
CA PRO A 318 -3.54 3.44 8.09
C PRO A 318 -2.20 2.88 7.58
N ARG A 319 -1.34 3.74 7.03
CA ARG A 319 -0.01 3.37 6.50
C ARG A 319 0.92 2.75 7.55
N ILE A 320 0.75 3.04 8.84
CA ILE A 320 1.64 2.55 9.89
C ILE A 320 1.75 1.02 9.90
N ILE A 321 0.67 0.31 9.56
CA ILE A 321 0.65 -1.15 9.43
C ILE A 321 1.69 -1.62 8.43
N VAL A 322 1.76 -0.98 7.26
CA VAL A 322 2.75 -1.29 6.24
C VAL A 322 4.16 -0.96 6.74
N GLY A 323 4.32 0.15 7.48
CA GLY A 323 5.57 0.50 8.15
C GLY A 323 6.07 -0.58 9.11
N VAL A 324 5.17 -1.23 9.86
CA VAL A 324 5.53 -2.37 10.72
C VAL A 324 6.10 -3.52 9.90
N TYR A 325 5.47 -3.87 8.76
CA TYR A 325 6.00 -4.89 7.85
C TYR A 325 7.33 -4.47 7.21
N GLN A 326 7.55 -3.19 6.92
CA GLN A 326 8.85 -2.69 6.43
C GLN A 326 9.96 -2.97 7.45
N ILE A 327 9.73 -2.67 8.73
CA ILE A 327 10.70 -2.94 9.80
C ILE A 327 10.89 -4.44 10.00
N GLY A 328 9.82 -5.22 10.01
CA GLY A 328 9.88 -6.68 10.09
C GLY A 328 10.69 -7.29 8.94
N ASN A 329 10.49 -6.83 7.71
CA ASN A 329 11.23 -7.30 6.54
C ASN A 329 12.71 -6.86 6.54
N ILE A 330 13.04 -5.70 7.10
CA ILE A 330 14.43 -5.25 7.30
C ILE A 330 15.16 -6.15 8.31
N ILE A 331 14.51 -6.51 9.42
CA ILE A 331 15.16 -7.23 10.53
C ILE A 331 15.16 -8.75 10.29
N TYR A 332 14.06 -9.28 9.76
CA TYR A 332 13.78 -10.71 9.60
C TYR A 332 13.19 -11.03 8.22
N PRO A 333 13.92 -10.81 7.12
CA PRO A 333 13.43 -11.01 5.75
C PRO A 333 13.03 -12.46 5.43
N GLU A 334 13.45 -13.43 6.24
CA GLU A 334 13.08 -14.84 6.13
C GLU A 334 11.75 -15.19 6.81
N TYR A 335 11.27 -14.34 7.73
CA TYR A 335 10.00 -14.53 8.43
C TYR A 335 8.89 -13.62 7.89
N TYR A 336 9.22 -12.39 7.48
CA TYR A 336 8.23 -11.42 7.02
C TYR A 336 8.02 -11.46 5.50
N PRO A 337 6.77 -11.41 5.02
CA PRO A 337 6.49 -11.33 3.60
C PRO A 337 6.97 -9.98 3.02
N ASN A 338 7.02 -9.90 1.70
CA ASN A 338 7.29 -8.64 1.00
C ASN A 338 6.24 -7.59 1.41
N TRP A 339 6.68 -6.54 2.09
CA TRP A 339 5.82 -5.47 2.61
C TRP A 339 5.05 -4.74 1.50
N LYS A 340 5.54 -4.75 0.25
CA LYS A 340 4.85 -4.12 -0.89
C LYS A 340 3.49 -4.77 -1.19
N LEU A 341 3.32 -6.06 -0.89
CA LEU A 341 2.03 -6.74 -1.03
C LEU A 341 1.02 -6.21 -0.02
N VAL A 342 1.44 -6.06 1.24
CA VAL A 342 0.61 -5.46 2.30
C VAL A 342 0.30 -4.00 1.98
N ALA A 343 1.28 -3.27 1.45
CA ALA A 343 1.10 -1.91 1.00
C ALA A 343 0.06 -1.82 -0.11
N ASP A 344 0.10 -2.73 -1.09
CA ASP A 344 -0.87 -2.70 -2.17
C ASP A 344 -2.30 -2.98 -1.70
N GLU A 345 -2.48 -3.94 -0.80
CA GLU A 345 -3.79 -4.18 -0.17
C GLU A 345 -4.32 -2.93 0.54
N LEU A 346 -3.47 -2.21 1.28
CA LEU A 346 -3.85 -0.93 1.89
C LEU A 346 -4.24 0.10 0.83
N LEU A 347 -3.45 0.23 -0.22
CA LEU A 347 -3.66 1.26 -1.24
C LEU A 347 -4.94 1.05 -2.05
N GLN A 348 -5.54 -0.16 -2.05
CA GLN A 348 -6.90 -0.36 -2.57
C GLN A 348 -7.96 0.45 -1.81
N PHE A 349 -7.71 0.80 -0.54
CA PHE A 349 -8.60 1.70 0.21
C PHE A 349 -8.47 3.17 -0.22
N TYR A 350 -7.31 3.56 -0.75
CA TYR A 350 -7.01 4.91 -1.23
C TYR A 350 -7.43 5.09 -2.70
N GLY A 351 -7.18 4.10 -3.54
CA GLY A 351 -7.47 4.19 -4.98
C GLY A 351 -6.53 3.33 -5.81
N LYS A 352 -7.02 2.82 -6.95
CA LYS A 352 -6.27 1.91 -7.84
C LYS A 352 -5.02 2.56 -8.43
N GLU A 353 -5.03 3.88 -8.58
CA GLU A 353 -3.91 4.69 -9.04
C GLU A 353 -2.67 4.50 -8.15
N PHE A 354 -2.86 4.30 -6.84
CA PHE A 354 -1.76 4.16 -5.88
C PHE A 354 -1.17 2.75 -5.83
N SER A 355 -1.79 1.75 -6.47
CA SER A 355 -1.30 0.37 -6.47
C SER A 355 0.16 0.28 -6.96
N PHE A 356 0.98 -0.55 -6.31
CA PHE A 356 2.31 -0.94 -6.77
C PHE A 356 2.27 -1.97 -7.90
N TYR A 357 1.11 -2.56 -8.15
CA TYR A 357 0.91 -3.63 -9.10
C TYR A 357 0.02 -3.19 -10.25
N ARG A 358 0.19 -3.83 -11.40
CA ARG A 358 -0.74 -3.79 -12.52
C ARG A 358 -1.16 -5.20 -12.88
N THR A 359 -2.29 -5.29 -13.57
CA THR A 359 -2.76 -6.54 -14.16
C THR A 359 -2.39 -6.56 -15.64
N ILE A 360 -1.67 -7.59 -16.04
CA ILE A 360 -1.35 -7.91 -17.43
C ILE A 360 -2.30 -9.00 -17.91
N LYS A 361 -2.71 -8.95 -19.17
CA LYS A 361 -3.47 -10.02 -19.79
C LYS A 361 -2.54 -10.86 -20.67
N ASP A 362 -2.39 -12.14 -20.35
CA ASP A 362 -1.51 -13.03 -21.12
C ASP A 362 -2.17 -13.55 -22.42
N SER A 363 -1.46 -14.36 -23.22
CA SER A 363 -1.97 -14.87 -24.49
C SER A 363 -3.22 -15.74 -24.37
N PHE A 364 -3.52 -16.26 -23.18
CA PHE A 364 -4.70 -17.07 -22.87
C PHE A 364 -5.82 -16.25 -22.23
N GLY A 365 -5.62 -14.93 -22.12
CA GLY A 365 -6.56 -14.02 -21.51
C GLY A 365 -6.59 -14.04 -19.99
N ARG A 366 -5.62 -14.69 -19.35
CA ARG A 366 -5.51 -14.74 -17.89
C ARG A 366 -5.00 -13.40 -17.36
N GLU A 367 -5.58 -12.96 -16.25
CA GLU A 367 -5.13 -11.77 -15.54
C GLU A 367 -3.96 -12.12 -14.62
N VAL A 368 -2.79 -11.60 -14.94
CA VAL A 368 -1.54 -11.83 -14.21
C VAL A 368 -1.10 -10.53 -13.55
N ARG A 369 -1.08 -10.52 -12.21
CA ARG A 369 -0.73 -9.33 -11.44
C ARG A 369 0.77 -9.26 -11.19
N ILE A 370 1.43 -8.20 -11.66
CA ILE A 370 2.88 -7.97 -11.54
C ILE A 370 3.16 -6.55 -11.05
N PRO A 371 4.37 -6.25 -10.53
CA PRO A 371 4.74 -4.88 -10.18
C PRO A 371 4.64 -3.91 -11.38
N LYS A 372 4.30 -2.66 -11.12
CA LYS A 372 4.27 -1.60 -12.16
C LYS A 372 5.67 -1.24 -12.68
N GLN A 373 6.71 -1.42 -11.86
CA GLN A 373 8.09 -1.02 -12.17
C GLN A 373 9.08 -2.08 -11.67
N ASP A 374 10.28 -2.07 -12.24
CA ASP A 374 11.43 -2.91 -11.86
C ASP A 374 11.15 -4.42 -11.79
N VAL A 375 10.33 -4.92 -12.71
CA VAL A 375 9.88 -6.32 -12.76
C VAL A 375 11.07 -7.26 -12.96
N LYS A 376 11.39 -8.10 -11.97
CA LYS A 376 12.38 -9.17 -12.09
C LYS A 376 11.73 -10.44 -12.62
N ALA A 377 12.23 -10.98 -13.72
CA ALA A 377 11.63 -12.13 -14.38
C ALA A 377 12.57 -13.34 -14.41
N VAL A 378 11.99 -14.54 -14.26
CA VAL A 378 12.60 -15.79 -14.75
C VAL A 378 12.02 -16.10 -16.12
N ILE A 379 12.86 -16.32 -17.12
CA ILE A 379 12.42 -16.59 -18.49
C ILE A 379 12.80 -18.02 -18.87
N LEU A 380 11.80 -18.88 -19.10
CA LEU A 380 12.02 -20.33 -19.29
C LEU A 380 12.31 -20.74 -20.74
N THR A 381 12.32 -19.78 -21.68
CA THR A 381 12.45 -20.03 -23.12
C THR A 381 13.40 -19.03 -23.78
N THR A 382 14.27 -19.52 -24.65
CA THR A 382 15.34 -18.71 -25.25
C THR A 382 14.83 -17.63 -26.20
N ASP A 383 13.68 -17.84 -26.83
CA ASP A 383 13.12 -16.84 -27.76
C ASP A 383 12.69 -15.58 -27.01
N TYR A 384 12.06 -15.73 -25.84
CA TYR A 384 11.68 -14.61 -24.99
C TYR A 384 12.89 -13.97 -24.29
N GLU A 385 13.96 -14.72 -24.05
CA GLU A 385 15.24 -14.16 -23.61
C GLU A 385 15.84 -13.24 -24.68
N ILE A 386 15.81 -13.67 -25.95
CA ILE A 386 16.29 -12.87 -27.09
C ILE A 386 15.40 -11.63 -27.28
N LEU A 387 14.07 -11.76 -27.16
CA LEU A 387 13.17 -10.60 -27.23
C LEU A 387 13.43 -9.62 -26.08
N THR A 388 13.64 -10.12 -24.85
CA THR A 388 13.97 -9.27 -23.69
C THR A 388 15.31 -8.54 -23.90
N TYR A 389 16.31 -9.19 -24.52
CA TYR A 389 17.53 -8.50 -24.94
C TYR A 389 17.25 -7.42 -26.00
N THR A 390 16.39 -7.72 -26.98
CA THR A 390 16.02 -6.80 -28.07
C THR A 390 15.25 -5.57 -27.55
N LEU A 391 14.52 -5.71 -26.45
CA LEU A 391 13.80 -4.64 -25.77
C LEU A 391 14.65 -3.85 -24.78
N ASP A 392 15.96 -4.11 -24.70
CA ASP A 392 16.89 -3.50 -23.74
C ASP A 392 16.49 -3.73 -22.27
N THR A 393 16.00 -4.93 -21.94
CA THR A 393 15.50 -5.27 -20.59
C THR A 393 16.17 -6.50 -19.97
N TYR A 394 17.23 -7.02 -20.56
CA TYR A 394 17.87 -8.25 -20.07
C TYR A 394 18.44 -8.14 -18.65
N GLU A 395 18.72 -6.92 -18.18
CA GLU A 395 19.15 -6.67 -16.79
C GLU A 395 18.11 -7.06 -15.73
N HIS A 396 16.84 -7.20 -16.14
CA HIS A 396 15.74 -7.64 -15.30
C HIS A 396 15.60 -9.17 -15.21
N VAL A 397 16.40 -9.93 -15.97
CA VAL A 397 16.35 -11.39 -15.98
C VAL A 397 17.20 -11.95 -14.85
N VAL A 398 16.55 -12.65 -13.90
CA VAL A 398 17.21 -13.22 -12.71
C VAL A 398 17.41 -14.73 -12.78
N GLY A 399 16.81 -15.39 -13.78
CA GLY A 399 16.94 -16.83 -14.02
C GLY A 399 16.46 -17.21 -15.41
N VAL A 400 17.00 -18.30 -15.94
CA VAL A 400 16.85 -18.68 -17.35
C VAL A 400 16.43 -20.13 -17.51
N GLY A 401 15.94 -20.46 -18.71
CA GLY A 401 15.49 -21.79 -19.07
C GLY A 401 16.61 -22.76 -19.45
N LYS A 402 16.20 -24.03 -19.61
CA LYS A 402 17.06 -25.19 -19.91
C LYS A 402 18.05 -24.92 -21.05
N TYR A 403 17.62 -24.25 -22.10
CA TYR A 403 18.37 -24.13 -23.36
C TYR A 403 19.23 -22.87 -23.48
N HIS A 404 19.28 -22.01 -22.44
CA HIS A 404 20.04 -20.75 -22.44
C HIS A 404 21.48 -20.91 -22.96
N THR A 405 22.26 -21.80 -22.35
CA THR A 405 23.69 -22.00 -22.68
C THR A 405 23.92 -22.70 -24.02
N THR A 406 22.89 -23.38 -24.55
CA THR A 406 22.95 -24.09 -25.83
C THR A 406 22.47 -23.26 -27.01
N ASN A 407 21.78 -22.13 -26.77
CA ASN A 407 21.31 -21.27 -27.84
C ASN A 407 22.49 -20.45 -28.42
N PRO A 408 22.72 -20.51 -29.75
CA PRO A 408 23.88 -19.87 -30.36
C PRO A 408 23.88 -18.34 -30.24
N ILE A 409 22.71 -17.70 -30.26
CA ILE A 409 22.59 -16.24 -30.14
C ILE A 409 22.93 -15.82 -28.71
N LEU A 410 22.28 -16.43 -27.71
CA LEU A 410 22.53 -16.11 -26.30
C LEU A 410 23.99 -16.37 -25.91
N LYS A 411 24.59 -17.46 -26.40
CA LYS A 411 26.01 -17.75 -26.20
C LYS A 411 26.90 -16.61 -26.70
N VAL A 412 26.68 -16.12 -27.92
CA VAL A 412 27.46 -15.00 -28.48
C VAL A 412 27.24 -13.72 -27.69
N LEU A 413 26.02 -13.45 -27.24
CA LEU A 413 25.72 -12.28 -26.39
C LEU A 413 26.48 -12.37 -25.06
N ALA A 414 26.49 -13.53 -24.41
CA ALA A 414 27.19 -13.76 -23.15
C ALA A 414 28.72 -13.65 -23.31
N GLU A 415 29.28 -14.23 -24.38
CA GLU A 415 30.71 -14.14 -24.70
C GLU A 415 31.16 -12.69 -24.91
N LYS A 416 30.31 -11.85 -25.52
CA LYS A 416 30.54 -10.41 -25.72
C LYS A 416 30.25 -9.55 -24.49
N GLY A 417 29.85 -10.16 -23.36
CA GLY A 417 29.50 -9.44 -22.14
C GLY A 417 28.25 -8.57 -22.27
N ARG A 418 27.36 -8.89 -23.22
CA ARG A 418 26.09 -8.18 -23.45
C ARG A 418 24.98 -8.67 -22.55
N ILE A 419 25.09 -9.92 -22.08
CA ILE A 419 24.23 -10.52 -21.05
C ILE A 419 25.11 -11.24 -20.02
N PRO A 420 24.61 -11.47 -18.78
CA PRO A 420 25.33 -12.25 -17.78
C PRO A 420 25.66 -13.66 -18.29
N LYS A 421 26.86 -14.16 -17.95
CA LYS A 421 27.31 -15.51 -18.36
C LYS A 421 26.69 -16.61 -17.51
N ASP A 422 26.42 -16.31 -16.24
CA ASP A 422 26.03 -17.28 -15.23
C ASP A 422 24.70 -16.86 -14.60
N LEU A 423 23.59 -17.20 -15.26
CA LEU A 423 22.25 -17.12 -14.67
C LEU A 423 21.81 -18.51 -14.21
N PRO A 424 21.12 -18.63 -13.05
CA PRO A 424 20.55 -19.88 -12.59
C PRO A 424 19.65 -20.51 -13.66
N ASN A 425 19.85 -21.80 -13.93
CA ASN A 425 19.05 -22.55 -14.88
C ASN A 425 17.91 -23.27 -14.15
N LEU A 426 16.68 -22.92 -14.48
CA LEU A 426 15.49 -23.41 -13.79
C LEU A 426 14.85 -24.60 -14.51
N GLY A 427 15.38 -25.06 -15.65
CA GLY A 427 14.77 -26.10 -16.46
C GLY A 427 13.75 -25.56 -17.45
N SER A 428 12.66 -26.28 -17.69
CA SER A 428 11.63 -25.87 -18.65
C SER A 428 10.25 -26.36 -18.23
N LEU A 429 9.20 -25.75 -18.76
CA LEU A 429 7.83 -26.17 -18.44
C LEU A 429 7.58 -27.66 -18.74
N TRP A 430 8.24 -28.24 -19.76
CA TRP A 430 8.08 -29.65 -20.15
C TRP A 430 9.00 -30.61 -19.42
N SER A 431 10.20 -30.19 -19.02
CA SER A 431 11.15 -31.04 -18.31
C SER A 431 11.10 -30.89 -16.79
N GLY A 432 10.20 -30.04 -16.28
CA GLY A 432 10.15 -29.63 -14.89
C GLY A 432 10.92 -28.34 -14.62
N VAL A 433 10.35 -27.51 -13.74
CA VAL A 433 10.94 -26.27 -13.25
C VAL A 433 11.46 -26.49 -11.82
N ASN A 434 12.69 -26.06 -11.52
CA ASN A 434 13.24 -26.13 -10.16
C ASN A 434 12.58 -25.07 -9.26
N LEU A 435 11.51 -25.47 -8.55
CA LEU A 435 10.73 -24.55 -7.73
C LEU A 435 11.48 -24.03 -6.50
N GLU A 436 12.38 -24.83 -5.91
CA GLU A 436 13.17 -24.39 -4.76
C GLU A 436 14.12 -23.27 -5.15
N GLU A 437 14.79 -23.42 -6.28
CA GLU A 437 15.66 -22.37 -6.81
C GLU A 437 14.84 -21.16 -7.26
N LEU A 438 13.69 -21.37 -7.91
CA LEU A 438 12.78 -20.30 -8.30
C LEU A 438 12.37 -19.41 -7.12
N VAL A 439 11.99 -20.01 -5.99
CA VAL A 439 11.60 -19.26 -4.77
C VAL A 439 12.79 -18.49 -4.17
N LYS A 440 14.01 -19.06 -4.21
CA LYS A 440 15.23 -18.38 -3.72
C LYS A 440 15.56 -17.12 -4.52
N LEU A 441 15.31 -17.13 -5.83
CA LEU A 441 15.57 -15.98 -6.69
C LEU A 441 14.62 -14.81 -6.44
N LYS A 442 13.47 -15.06 -5.79
CA LYS A 442 12.43 -14.06 -5.51
C LYS A 442 12.06 -13.22 -6.75
N PRO A 443 11.79 -13.82 -7.93
CA PRO A 443 11.34 -13.06 -9.08
C PRO A 443 9.92 -12.53 -8.85
N ASP A 444 9.57 -11.47 -9.58
CA ASP A 444 8.24 -10.90 -9.61
C ASP A 444 7.30 -11.67 -10.55
N CYS A 445 7.84 -12.35 -11.56
CA CYS A 445 7.09 -13.27 -12.42
C CYS A 445 7.97 -14.31 -13.11
N VAL A 446 7.33 -15.35 -13.66
CA VAL A 446 7.93 -16.26 -14.64
C VAL A 446 7.31 -16.01 -16.00
N ILE A 447 8.12 -16.02 -17.06
CA ILE A 447 7.65 -15.90 -18.44
C ILE A 447 7.98 -17.21 -19.16
N THR A 448 6.97 -17.83 -19.76
CA THR A 448 7.15 -19.10 -20.47
C THR A 448 6.25 -19.21 -21.69
N TRP A 449 6.67 -20.04 -22.64
CA TRP A 449 5.80 -20.46 -23.74
C TRP A 449 4.79 -21.49 -23.22
N ALA A 450 3.57 -21.43 -23.74
CA ALA A 450 2.52 -22.42 -23.54
C ALA A 450 1.67 -22.53 -24.80
N TYR A 451 1.17 -23.72 -25.08
CA TYR A 451 0.41 -23.99 -26.32
C TYR A 451 -0.96 -24.63 -26.05
N SER A 452 -1.12 -25.30 -24.91
CA SER A 452 -2.29 -26.11 -24.59
C SER A 452 -2.84 -25.83 -23.20
N GLU A 453 -4.09 -26.23 -22.96
CA GLU A 453 -4.69 -26.18 -21.60
C GLU A 453 -3.87 -26.99 -20.59
N ALA A 454 -3.28 -28.11 -21.01
CA ALA A 454 -2.38 -28.91 -20.18
C ALA A 454 -1.11 -28.15 -19.75
N ASP A 455 -0.63 -27.21 -20.57
CA ASP A 455 0.48 -26.34 -20.18
C ASP A 455 0.02 -25.27 -19.18
N ILE A 456 -1.22 -24.77 -19.31
CA ILE A 456 -1.82 -23.87 -18.32
C ILE A 456 -1.99 -24.57 -16.96
N GLU A 457 -2.33 -25.86 -16.93
CA GLU A 457 -2.38 -26.63 -15.68
C GLU A 457 -1.00 -26.73 -14.99
N LYS A 458 0.06 -26.96 -15.76
CA LYS A 458 1.44 -26.95 -15.22
C LYS A 458 1.80 -25.57 -14.68
N ILE A 459 1.39 -24.51 -15.37
CA ILE A 459 1.60 -23.14 -14.91
C ILE A 459 0.89 -22.89 -13.58
N LYS A 460 -0.39 -23.24 -13.47
CA LYS A 460 -1.14 -23.13 -12.21
C LYS A 460 -0.44 -23.88 -11.08
N ASN A 461 0.13 -25.05 -11.35
CA ASN A 461 0.90 -25.78 -10.35
C ASN A 461 2.14 -25.01 -9.86
N ILE A 462 2.83 -24.29 -10.74
CA ILE A 462 3.95 -23.41 -10.35
C ILE A 462 3.43 -22.28 -9.46
N GLU A 463 2.37 -21.60 -9.87
CA GLU A 463 1.76 -20.48 -9.15
C GLU A 463 1.28 -20.91 -7.75
N GLU A 464 0.55 -22.02 -7.65
CA GLU A 464 0.04 -22.55 -6.39
C GLU A 464 1.15 -22.96 -5.41
N ARG A 465 2.25 -23.51 -5.92
CA ARG A 465 3.35 -24.03 -5.09
C ARG A 465 4.36 -22.96 -4.69
N THR A 466 4.43 -21.85 -5.42
CA THR A 466 5.46 -20.83 -5.21
C THR A 466 4.91 -19.46 -4.86
N GLY A 467 3.64 -19.18 -5.18
CA GLY A 467 3.04 -17.85 -5.12
C GLY A 467 3.57 -16.87 -6.18
N ILE A 468 4.43 -17.32 -7.10
CA ILE A 468 5.02 -16.47 -8.15
C ILE A 468 4.12 -16.53 -9.38
N PRO A 469 3.64 -15.38 -9.88
CA PRO A 469 2.76 -15.34 -11.05
C PRO A 469 3.50 -15.73 -12.33
N VAL A 470 2.81 -16.39 -13.25
CA VAL A 470 3.41 -16.89 -14.49
C VAL A 470 2.67 -16.35 -15.71
N ILE A 471 3.39 -15.66 -16.58
CA ILE A 471 2.90 -15.11 -17.85
C ILE A 471 3.07 -16.19 -18.94
N ALA A 472 1.95 -16.63 -19.51
CA ALA A 472 1.92 -17.59 -20.60
C ALA A 472 1.84 -16.87 -21.95
N ILE A 473 2.81 -17.13 -22.82
CA ILE A 473 2.83 -16.56 -24.16
C ILE A 473 2.65 -17.69 -25.18
N ASP A 474 1.66 -17.56 -26.06
CA ASP A 474 1.41 -18.46 -27.20
C ASP A 474 1.69 -17.70 -28.51
N VAL A 475 2.42 -18.35 -29.41
CA VAL A 475 2.81 -17.80 -30.72
C VAL A 475 2.56 -18.85 -31.79
N ARG A 476 1.55 -18.64 -32.64
CA ARG A 476 1.18 -19.55 -33.73
C ARG A 476 1.33 -18.94 -35.11
N ASN A 477 1.32 -17.62 -35.19
CA ASN A 477 1.46 -16.85 -36.42
C ASN A 477 2.22 -15.53 -36.17
N LEU A 478 2.40 -14.73 -37.22
CA LEU A 478 3.12 -13.45 -37.12
C LEU A 478 2.41 -12.42 -36.23
N ASP A 479 1.07 -12.39 -36.21
CA ASP A 479 0.33 -11.47 -35.35
C ASP A 479 0.50 -11.85 -33.88
N ASP A 480 0.47 -13.14 -33.56
CA ASP A 480 0.77 -13.61 -32.20
C ASP A 480 2.21 -13.26 -31.80
N PHE A 481 3.16 -13.33 -32.73
CA PHE A 481 4.54 -12.92 -32.48
C PHE A 481 4.65 -11.42 -32.18
N TYR A 482 3.94 -10.57 -32.94
CA TYR A 482 3.86 -9.14 -32.61
C TYR A 482 3.20 -8.90 -31.25
N ASN A 483 2.14 -9.64 -30.92
CA ASN A 483 1.50 -9.56 -29.61
C ASN A 483 2.42 -10.02 -28.47
N ALA A 484 3.26 -11.03 -28.68
CA ALA A 484 4.28 -11.44 -27.71
C ALA A 484 5.31 -10.32 -27.46
N ILE A 485 5.76 -9.62 -28.51
CA ILE A 485 6.66 -8.47 -28.36
C ILE A 485 5.97 -7.33 -27.59
N LYS A 486 4.69 -7.03 -27.90
CA LYS A 486 3.91 -6.03 -27.16
C LYS A 486 3.73 -6.40 -25.70
N LEU A 487 3.40 -7.66 -25.43
CA LEU A 487 3.23 -8.18 -24.07
C LEU A 487 4.52 -8.08 -23.26
N LEU A 488 5.68 -8.46 -23.83
CA LEU A 488 6.97 -8.27 -23.17
C LEU A 488 7.30 -6.78 -22.97
N GLY A 489 6.95 -5.93 -23.94
CA GLY A 489 7.02 -4.47 -23.82
C GLY A 489 6.22 -3.97 -22.61
N GLU A 490 4.96 -4.39 -22.49
CA GLU A 490 4.08 -4.03 -21.38
C GLU A 490 4.61 -4.56 -20.03
N VAL A 491 5.13 -5.78 -19.99
CA VAL A 491 5.71 -6.37 -18.77
C VAL A 491 6.88 -5.52 -18.26
N PHE A 492 7.77 -5.10 -19.16
CA PHE A 492 9.00 -4.39 -18.79
C PHE A 492 8.95 -2.86 -18.96
N ASN A 493 7.78 -2.25 -19.21
CA ASN A 493 7.62 -0.80 -19.47
C ASN A 493 8.45 -0.31 -20.67
N LYS A 494 8.38 -1.05 -21.78
CA LYS A 494 9.09 -0.83 -23.04
C LYS A 494 8.15 -0.86 -24.24
N GLU A 495 6.92 -0.37 -24.08
CA GLU A 495 5.87 -0.39 -25.11
C GLU A 495 6.32 0.36 -26.37
N GLU A 496 6.97 1.52 -26.23
CA GLU A 496 7.51 2.27 -27.37
C GLU A 496 8.61 1.49 -28.11
N LYS A 497 9.52 0.86 -27.37
CA LYS A 497 10.58 0.02 -27.94
C LYS A 497 10.03 -1.22 -28.62
N ALA A 498 8.99 -1.83 -28.04
CA ALA A 498 8.28 -2.96 -28.62
C ALA A 498 7.66 -2.58 -29.97
N GLU A 499 7.03 -1.41 -30.08
CA GLU A 499 6.46 -0.96 -31.35
C GLU A 499 7.56 -0.66 -32.39
N GLU A 500 8.69 -0.06 -31.99
CA GLU A 500 9.85 0.14 -32.88
C GLU A 500 10.35 -1.19 -33.48
N VAL A 501 10.55 -2.20 -32.62
CA VAL A 501 11.01 -3.53 -33.03
C VAL A 501 10.00 -4.20 -33.98
N ILE A 502 8.71 -4.07 -33.69
CA ILE A 502 7.64 -4.63 -34.54
C ILE A 502 7.65 -3.98 -35.92
N GLU A 503 7.80 -2.66 -36.01
CA GLU A 503 7.84 -1.96 -37.29
C GLU A 503 9.08 -2.31 -38.11
N GLU A 504 10.24 -2.52 -37.48
CA GLU A 504 11.44 -3.03 -38.15
C GLU A 504 11.22 -4.44 -38.72
N ILE A 505 10.63 -5.35 -37.93
CA ILE A 505 10.32 -6.70 -38.38
C ILE A 505 9.33 -6.67 -39.56
N LYS A 506 8.25 -5.89 -39.47
CA LYS A 506 7.28 -5.74 -40.56
C LYS A 506 7.94 -5.19 -41.83
N LYS A 507 8.85 -4.23 -41.70
CA LYS A 507 9.59 -3.68 -42.84
C LYS A 507 10.42 -4.75 -43.55
N GLU A 508 11.13 -5.59 -42.81
CA GLU A 508 11.95 -6.67 -43.38
C GLU A 508 11.10 -7.78 -44.03
N ILE A 509 9.98 -8.14 -43.39
CA ILE A 509 9.01 -9.09 -43.96
C ILE A 509 8.41 -8.52 -45.25
N ASN A 510 7.94 -7.26 -45.24
CA ASN A 510 7.36 -6.60 -46.41
C ASN A 510 8.38 -6.46 -47.55
N SER A 511 9.65 -6.15 -47.24
CA SER A 511 10.74 -6.14 -48.22
C SER A 511 10.91 -7.52 -48.87
N THR A 512 10.83 -8.58 -48.08
CA THR A 512 10.93 -9.96 -48.57
C THR A 512 9.72 -10.35 -49.43
N VAL A 513 8.50 -10.08 -48.96
CA VAL A 513 7.26 -10.32 -49.71
C VAL A 513 7.24 -9.52 -51.02
N SER A 514 7.69 -8.27 -51.00
CA SER A 514 7.79 -7.43 -52.21
C SER A 514 8.74 -8.05 -53.24
N ARG A 515 9.92 -8.53 -52.81
CA ARG A 515 10.89 -9.19 -53.70
C ARG A 515 10.35 -10.49 -54.27
N THR A 516 9.70 -11.32 -53.45
CA THR A 516 9.21 -12.65 -53.88
C THR A 516 7.88 -12.59 -54.64
N SER A 517 7.12 -11.49 -54.53
CA SER A 517 5.88 -11.30 -55.32
C SER A 517 6.11 -11.28 -56.83
N LYS A 518 7.36 -11.02 -57.25
CA LYS A 518 7.79 -11.04 -58.65
C LYS A 518 8.02 -12.45 -59.22
N VAL A 519 8.03 -13.49 -58.39
CA VAL A 519 8.23 -14.89 -58.82
C VAL A 519 6.88 -15.47 -59.28
N SER A 520 6.83 -15.90 -60.54
CA SER A 520 5.62 -16.48 -61.13
C SER A 520 5.27 -17.82 -60.48
N ALA A 521 4.00 -18.22 -60.57
CA ALA A 521 3.51 -19.41 -59.87
C ALA A 521 4.21 -20.72 -60.31
N ASP A 522 4.63 -20.79 -61.58
CA ASP A 522 5.37 -21.91 -62.17
C ASP A 522 6.85 -21.95 -61.76
N GLU A 523 7.43 -20.81 -61.36
CA GLU A 523 8.80 -20.70 -60.86
C GLU A 523 8.92 -20.91 -59.34
N ARG A 524 7.80 -20.96 -58.61
CA ARG A 524 7.82 -21.15 -57.15
C ARG A 524 8.27 -22.56 -56.78
N VAL A 525 9.34 -22.63 -55.99
CA VAL A 525 9.83 -23.88 -55.41
C VAL A 525 8.79 -24.43 -54.44
N LYS A 526 8.37 -25.68 -54.66
CA LYS A 526 7.49 -26.40 -53.73
C LYS A 526 8.32 -26.90 -52.56
N THR A 527 7.97 -26.45 -51.36
CA THR A 527 8.66 -26.84 -50.13
C THR A 527 7.71 -27.61 -49.23
N PHE A 528 8.24 -28.61 -48.54
CA PHE A 528 7.56 -29.30 -47.43
C PHE A 528 8.49 -29.23 -46.22
N LEU A 529 8.02 -28.59 -45.15
CA LEU A 529 8.80 -28.46 -43.92
C LEU A 529 8.50 -29.64 -43.01
N MET A 530 9.51 -30.46 -42.71
CA MET A 530 9.41 -31.53 -41.73
C MET A 530 10.16 -31.13 -40.45
N TYR A 531 9.48 -31.20 -39.31
CA TYR A 531 10.14 -31.12 -38.01
C TYR A 531 10.64 -32.52 -37.65
N GLY A 532 11.97 -32.68 -37.59
CA GLY A 532 12.58 -33.98 -37.28
C GLY A 532 12.33 -34.38 -35.83
N VAL A 533 11.48 -35.38 -35.61
CA VAL A 533 11.47 -36.11 -34.34
C VAL A 533 12.73 -36.96 -34.33
N LYS A 534 13.57 -36.81 -33.30
CA LYS A 534 14.80 -37.60 -33.11
C LYS A 534 14.41 -39.09 -33.21
N GLY A 535 14.83 -39.77 -34.28
CA GLY A 535 14.58 -41.20 -34.43
C GLY A 535 15.14 -41.96 -33.24
N GLU A 536 14.35 -42.87 -32.67
CA GLU A 536 14.82 -43.86 -31.71
C GLU A 536 16.02 -44.58 -32.35
N LYS A 537 17.17 -44.51 -31.67
CA LYS A 537 18.37 -45.27 -32.01
C LYS A 537 18.36 -46.60 -31.29
#